data_AF-A0A554FVD2-F1
#
_entry.id   AF-A0A554FVD2-F1
#
_cell.length_a   1.000
_cell.length_b   1.000
_cell.length_c   1.000
_cell.angle_alpha   90.00
_cell.angle_beta   90.00
_cell.angle_gamma   90.00
#
_symmetry.space_group_name_H-M   'P 1'
#
loop_
_entity.id
_entity.type
_entity.pdbx_description
1 polymer ?
#
loop_
_entity_poly.entity_id
_entity_poly.type
_entity_poly.pdbx_seq_one_letter_code
_entity_poly.pdbx_strand_id
1 'polypeptide(L)'
;MSGLVTSSSSLKEFFRELLLEAAARQRVALGESTEFYLVNLLAEFAATDKLFSRDAEGRRDHEPLAELYHRALQQERDERIRTLRRLGDVSLYKVGFFSGALQQGMVGPDYYIQMGGAAYGQVAELVPPGGFTGVYRELCDKFRSLVEVLEEISARGLVSAGPAGALRVYESWARTGSDTLERVLVDAGWVPRKSSLAN
;
A
#
# COMPACT_ATOMS: atom_id res chain seq x y z
N MET A 1 32.11 -4.72 7.11
CA MET A 1 30.70 -4.33 7.35
C MET A 1 30.14 -3.47 6.20
N SER A 2 30.23 -3.92 4.93
CA SER A 2 29.89 -3.08 3.75
C SER A 2 28.81 -3.65 2.82
N GLY A 3 28.22 -4.81 3.13
CA GLY A 3 27.23 -5.47 2.24
C GLY A 3 25.76 -5.07 2.48
N LEU A 4 25.42 -4.62 3.69
CA LEU A 4 24.04 -4.27 4.04
C LEU A 4 23.60 -2.90 3.49
N VAL A 5 24.52 -1.94 3.41
CA VAL A 5 24.22 -0.58 2.91
C VAL A 5 23.90 -0.61 1.41
N THR A 6 24.65 -1.39 0.63
CA THR A 6 24.44 -1.53 -0.82
C THR A 6 23.11 -2.20 -1.14
N SER A 7 22.69 -3.19 -0.33
CA SER A 7 21.44 -3.92 -0.53
C SER A 7 20.19 -3.10 -0.16
N SER A 8 20.31 -2.18 0.81
CA SER A 8 19.23 -1.29 1.20
C SER A 8 19.06 -0.13 0.20
N SER A 9 20.17 0.43 -0.31
CA SER A 9 20.13 1.45 -1.36
C SER A 9 19.50 0.91 -2.63
N SER A 10 19.91 -0.29 -3.07
CA SER A 10 19.35 -0.90 -4.28
C SER A 10 17.87 -1.27 -4.14
N LEU A 11 17.42 -1.67 -2.96
CA LEU A 11 16.01 -1.97 -2.72
C LEU A 11 15.13 -0.71 -2.76
N LYS A 12 15.62 0.41 -2.20
CA LYS A 12 14.92 1.69 -2.27
C LYS A 12 14.84 2.22 -3.70
N GLU A 13 15.94 2.14 -4.46
CA GLU A 13 15.96 2.51 -5.89
C GLU A 13 14.98 1.66 -6.70
N PHE A 14 14.96 0.34 -6.46
CA PHE A 14 14.00 -0.56 -7.09
C PHE A 14 12.54 -0.16 -6.80
N PHE A 15 12.20 0.10 -5.54
CA PHE A 15 10.83 0.54 -5.20
C PHE A 15 10.50 1.93 -5.75
N ARG A 16 11.49 2.81 -5.87
CA ARG A 16 11.32 4.12 -6.47
C ARG A 16 10.91 4.02 -7.93
N GLU A 17 11.61 3.21 -8.73
CA GLU A 17 11.28 2.99 -10.14
C GLU A 17 9.86 2.43 -10.29
N LEU A 18 9.53 1.38 -9.53
CA LEU A 18 8.19 0.78 -9.54
C LEU A 18 7.10 1.78 -9.15
N LEU A 19 7.34 2.57 -8.11
CA LEU A 19 6.40 3.58 -7.62
C LEU A 19 6.15 4.66 -8.67
N LEU A 20 7.20 5.21 -9.29
CA LEU A 20 7.08 6.26 -10.29
C LEU A 20 6.38 5.76 -11.56
N GLU A 21 6.72 4.56 -12.03
CA GLU A 21 6.05 3.98 -13.19
C GLU A 21 4.55 3.74 -12.95
N ALA A 22 4.21 3.15 -11.81
CA ALA A 22 2.81 2.87 -11.46
C ALA A 22 2.03 4.17 -11.22
N ALA A 23 2.62 5.15 -10.52
CA ALA A 23 2.01 6.46 -10.32
C ALA A 23 1.76 7.19 -11.65
N ALA A 24 2.70 7.12 -12.60
CA ALA A 24 2.53 7.69 -13.93
C ALA A 24 1.39 7.02 -14.71
N ARG A 25 1.28 5.69 -14.69
CA ARG A 25 0.19 4.94 -15.35
C ARG A 25 -1.18 5.26 -14.74
N GLN A 26 -1.24 5.39 -13.41
CA GLN A 26 -2.45 5.76 -12.65
C GLN A 26 -2.74 7.28 -12.68
N ARG A 27 -1.87 8.08 -13.31
CA ARG A 27 -1.96 9.56 -13.36
C ARG A 27 -2.00 10.22 -11.98
N VAL A 28 -1.29 9.63 -11.02
CA VAL A 28 -1.14 10.16 -9.67
C VAL A 28 0.14 10.98 -9.60
N ALA A 29 0.01 12.30 -9.50
CA ALA A 29 1.16 13.15 -9.19
C ALA A 29 1.56 12.96 -7.72
N LEU A 30 2.85 12.83 -7.43
CA LEU A 30 3.37 12.74 -6.07
C LEU A 30 4.33 13.89 -5.79
N GLY A 31 4.24 14.50 -4.61
CA GLY A 31 5.30 15.38 -4.12
C GLY A 31 6.59 14.60 -3.84
N GLU A 32 7.75 15.22 -4.04
CA GLU A 32 9.07 14.58 -3.84
C GLU A 32 9.22 13.99 -2.43
N SER A 33 8.75 14.70 -1.39
CA SER A 33 8.78 14.19 -0.01
C SER A 33 7.84 13.00 0.22
N THR A 34 6.71 12.94 -0.49
CA THR A 34 5.74 11.83 -0.42
C THR A 34 6.27 10.61 -1.15
N GLU A 35 6.89 10.79 -2.32
CA GLU A 35 7.63 9.74 -3.02
C GLU A 35 8.70 9.14 -2.09
N PHE A 36 9.55 9.99 -1.49
CA PHE A 36 10.57 9.53 -0.56
C PHE A 36 9.96 8.76 0.63
N TYR A 37 8.87 9.26 1.20
CA TYR A 37 8.15 8.58 2.29
C TYR A 37 7.70 7.17 1.87
N LEU A 38 7.00 7.07 0.73
CA LEU A 38 6.46 5.81 0.23
C LEU A 38 7.56 4.80 -0.11
N VAL A 39 8.67 5.24 -0.72
CA VAL A 39 9.80 4.36 -1.03
C VAL A 39 10.42 3.79 0.25
N ASN A 40 10.62 4.62 1.28
CA ASN A 40 11.11 4.13 2.56
C ASN A 40 10.12 3.17 3.22
N LEU A 41 8.83 3.49 3.18
CA LEU A 41 7.76 2.64 3.70
C LEU A 41 7.78 1.25 3.06
N LEU A 42 7.87 1.18 1.72
CA LEU A 42 7.92 -0.07 0.99
C LEU A 42 9.19 -0.88 1.29
N ALA A 43 10.34 -0.21 1.38
CA ALA A 43 11.59 -0.87 1.75
C ALA A 43 11.56 -1.41 3.19
N GLU A 44 10.98 -0.65 4.13
CA GLU A 44 10.79 -1.07 5.52
C GLU A 44 9.83 -2.26 5.61
N PHE A 45 8.70 -2.23 4.91
CA PHE A 45 7.79 -3.38 4.87
C PHE A 45 8.42 -4.58 4.19
N ALA A 46 9.16 -4.45 3.08
CA ALA A 46 9.82 -5.58 2.46
C ALA A 46 10.90 -6.22 3.37
N ALA A 47 11.61 -5.40 4.16
CA ALA A 47 12.57 -5.87 5.14
C ALA A 47 11.88 -6.53 6.36
N THR A 48 10.76 -5.95 6.80
CA THR A 48 10.06 -6.41 8.01
C THR A 48 9.02 -7.47 7.73
N ASP A 49 8.47 -7.62 6.53
CA ASP A 49 7.57 -8.73 6.16
C ASP A 49 8.35 -10.06 6.13
N LYS A 50 9.66 -10.00 5.83
CA LYS A 50 10.58 -11.11 6.13
C LYS A 50 10.66 -11.43 7.63
N LEU A 51 10.48 -10.44 8.51
CA LEU A 51 10.51 -10.56 9.98
C LEU A 51 9.14 -10.81 10.63
N PHE A 52 8.03 -10.36 10.03
CA PHE A 52 6.64 -10.60 10.46
C PHE A 52 6.14 -12.00 10.03
N SER A 53 7.09 -12.86 9.63
CA SER A 53 6.91 -14.29 9.41
C SER A 53 6.60 -15.02 10.73
N ARG A 54 5.35 -14.87 11.21
CA ARG A 54 4.73 -15.61 12.33
C ARG A 54 5.37 -15.39 13.71
N ASP A 55 4.52 -15.23 14.73
CA ASP A 55 4.94 -15.49 16.11
C ASP A 55 5.19 -16.99 16.32
N ALA A 56 5.78 -17.37 17.45
CA ALA A 56 6.12 -18.77 17.77
C ALA A 56 4.89 -19.72 17.77
N GLU A 57 3.67 -19.15 17.86
CA GLU A 57 2.39 -19.85 17.88
C GLU A 57 1.63 -19.81 16.53
N GLY A 58 2.21 -19.22 15.48
CA GLY A 58 1.62 -19.17 14.15
C GLY A 58 0.38 -18.27 14.01
N ARG A 59 0.12 -17.39 14.98
CA ARG A 59 -0.98 -16.43 14.93
C ARG A 59 -0.51 -15.18 14.19
N ARG A 60 -1.40 -14.65 13.34
CA ARG A 60 -1.19 -13.34 12.75
C ARG A 60 -1.51 -12.31 13.83
N ASP A 61 -0.48 -11.71 14.42
CA ASP A 61 -0.64 -10.58 15.32
C ASP A 61 -1.21 -9.39 14.51
N HIS A 62 -2.53 -9.27 14.52
CA HIS A 62 -3.26 -8.23 13.85
C HIS A 62 -4.19 -7.60 14.88
N GLU A 63 -3.64 -6.72 15.70
CA GLU A 63 -4.45 -5.77 16.46
C GLU A 63 -5.43 -5.08 15.48
N PRO A 64 -6.75 -5.15 15.73
CA PRO A 64 -7.75 -4.49 14.90
C PRO A 64 -7.45 -3.00 14.76
N LEU A 65 -7.61 -2.44 13.54
CA LEU A 65 -7.36 -1.01 13.32
C LEU A 65 -8.17 -0.10 14.25
N ALA A 66 -9.36 -0.54 14.68
CA ALA A 66 -10.21 0.19 15.61
C ALA A 66 -9.60 0.24 17.02
N GLU A 67 -8.99 -0.85 17.48
CA GLU A 67 -8.29 -0.89 18.77
C GLU A 67 -7.02 -0.03 18.74
N LEU A 68 -6.25 -0.14 17.65
CA LEU A 68 -5.10 0.73 17.39
C LEU A 68 -5.49 2.22 17.43
N TYR A 69 -6.58 2.56 16.75
CA TYR A 69 -7.10 3.92 16.71
C TYR A 69 -7.57 4.38 18.10
N HIS A 70 -8.34 3.55 18.80
CA HIS A 70 -8.82 3.85 20.15
C HIS A 70 -7.66 4.11 21.13
N ARG A 71 -6.60 3.28 21.07
CA ARG A 71 -5.37 3.49 21.85
C ARG A 71 -4.72 4.83 21.51
N ALA A 72 -4.65 5.20 20.24
CA ALA A 72 -4.06 6.47 19.83
C ALA A 72 -4.79 7.69 20.45
N LEU A 73 -6.12 7.62 20.59
CA LEU A 73 -6.91 8.70 21.20
C LEU A 73 -6.59 8.92 22.69
N GLN A 74 -6.08 7.89 23.38
CA GLN A 74 -5.72 7.95 24.80
C GLN A 74 -4.26 8.36 25.04
N GLN A 75 -3.46 8.46 23.98
CA GLN A 75 -2.04 8.78 24.06
C GLN A 75 -1.78 10.28 24.04
N GLU A 76 -0.63 10.67 24.61
CA GLU A 76 -0.05 12.00 24.47
C GLU A 76 0.36 12.28 23.02
N ARG A 77 0.53 13.56 22.67
CA ARG A 77 0.70 14.03 21.27
C ARG A 77 1.69 13.21 20.45
N ASP A 78 2.91 13.00 20.95
CA ASP A 78 3.97 12.34 20.19
C ASP A 78 3.70 10.84 19.98
N GLU A 79 3.17 10.16 20.99
CA GLU A 79 2.80 8.76 20.92
C GLU A 79 1.59 8.55 20.00
N ARG A 80 0.60 9.45 20.10
CA ARG A 80 -0.56 9.48 19.21
C ARG A 80 -0.15 9.63 17.76
N ILE A 81 0.77 10.55 17.45
CA ILE A 81 1.32 10.73 16.10
C ILE A 81 1.95 9.44 15.59
N ARG A 82 2.79 8.77 16.40
CA ARG A 82 3.45 7.51 16.01
C ARG A 82 2.42 6.41 15.73
N THR A 83 1.42 6.27 16.59
CA THR A 83 0.40 5.22 16.47
C THR A 83 -0.51 5.45 15.28
N LEU A 84 -0.97 6.68 15.05
CA LEU A 84 -1.78 7.04 13.89
C LEU A 84 -0.99 6.89 12.59
N ARG A 85 0.27 7.31 12.56
CA ARG A 85 1.16 7.08 11.40
C ARG A 85 1.26 5.59 11.09
N ARG A 86 1.53 4.76 12.09
CA ARG A 86 1.61 3.30 11.93
C ARG A 86 0.29 2.71 11.43
N LEU A 87 -0.85 3.21 11.91
CA LEU A 87 -2.17 2.81 11.43
C LEU A 87 -2.36 3.13 9.95
N GLY A 88 -1.99 4.34 9.51
CA GLY A 88 -2.00 4.74 8.10
C GLY A 88 -1.08 3.87 7.23
N ASP A 89 0.16 3.70 7.67
CA ASP A 89 1.19 2.89 7.02
C ASP A 89 0.74 1.43 6.80
N VAL A 90 0.26 0.78 7.86
CA VAL A 90 -0.21 -0.61 7.81
C VAL A 90 -1.47 -0.74 6.96
N SER A 91 -2.38 0.24 7.04
CA SER A 91 -3.60 0.22 6.23
C SER A 91 -3.27 0.32 4.75
N LEU A 92 -2.39 1.27 4.38
CA LEU A 92 -1.97 1.50 2.99
C LEU A 92 -1.28 0.26 2.42
N TYR A 93 -0.35 -0.33 3.17
CA TYR A 93 0.36 -1.54 2.74
C TYR A 93 -0.58 -2.75 2.62
N LYS A 94 -1.43 -3.00 3.63
CA LYS A 94 -2.35 -4.15 3.62
C LYS A 94 -3.32 -4.10 2.45
N VAL A 95 -3.96 -2.96 2.23
CA VAL A 95 -4.96 -2.86 1.16
C VAL A 95 -4.31 -2.70 -0.21
N GLY A 96 -3.13 -2.09 -0.31
CA GLY A 96 -2.35 -2.00 -1.55
C GLY A 96 -1.81 -3.33 -2.04
N PHE A 97 -1.32 -4.21 -1.16
CA PHE A 97 -0.70 -5.48 -1.58
C PHE A 97 -1.59 -6.71 -1.45
N PHE A 98 -2.65 -6.65 -0.62
CA PHE A 98 -3.47 -7.82 -0.25
C PHE A 98 -4.98 -7.58 -0.37
N SER A 99 -5.42 -6.64 -1.23
CA SER A 99 -6.84 -6.30 -1.46
C SER A 99 -7.74 -7.54 -1.67
N GLY A 100 -7.31 -8.47 -2.52
CA GLY A 100 -8.07 -9.70 -2.82
C GLY A 100 -8.29 -10.61 -1.62
N ALA A 101 -7.36 -10.65 -0.67
CA ALA A 101 -7.50 -11.42 0.57
C ALA A 101 -8.44 -10.73 1.58
N LEU A 102 -8.42 -9.38 1.62
CA LEU A 102 -9.28 -8.60 2.52
C LEU A 102 -10.77 -8.68 2.15
N GLN A 103 -11.11 -8.91 0.88
CA GLN A 103 -12.49 -9.09 0.43
C GLN A 103 -13.21 -10.29 1.06
N GLN A 104 -12.46 -11.28 1.57
CA GLN A 104 -13.01 -12.44 2.27
C GLN A 104 -13.04 -12.24 3.80
N GLY A 105 -12.51 -11.12 4.29
CA GLY A 105 -12.47 -10.79 5.70
C GLY A 105 -13.79 -10.22 6.21
N MET A 106 -13.94 -10.20 7.54
CA MET A 106 -15.11 -9.61 8.20
C MET A 106 -15.26 -8.11 7.92
N VAL A 107 -14.16 -7.42 7.62
CA VAL A 107 -14.10 -6.03 7.20
C VAL A 107 -13.46 -5.94 5.81
N GLY A 108 -14.17 -5.32 4.86
CA GLY A 108 -13.70 -5.17 3.47
C GLY A 108 -12.59 -4.13 3.31
N PRO A 109 -12.01 -4.00 2.10
CA PRO A 109 -10.90 -3.07 1.84
C PRO A 109 -11.25 -1.59 2.11
N ASP A 110 -12.51 -1.19 1.93
CA ASP A 110 -12.94 0.19 2.19
C ASP A 110 -12.75 0.60 3.65
N TYR A 111 -12.84 -0.33 4.59
CA TYR A 111 -12.55 -0.06 6.00
C TYR A 111 -11.09 0.37 6.21
N TYR A 112 -10.15 -0.33 5.58
CA TYR A 112 -8.73 0.01 5.64
C TYR A 112 -8.44 1.35 4.95
N ILE A 113 -9.11 1.62 3.82
CA ILE A 113 -8.98 2.88 3.09
C ILE A 113 -9.44 4.06 3.95
N GLN A 114 -10.62 3.96 4.56
CA GLN A 114 -11.16 5.02 5.40
C GLN A 114 -10.33 5.23 6.67
N MET A 115 -10.00 4.15 7.38
CA MET A 115 -9.22 4.23 8.61
C MET A 115 -7.80 4.76 8.36
N GLY A 116 -7.14 4.27 7.31
CA GLY A 116 -5.78 4.69 6.97
C GLY A 116 -5.70 6.15 6.53
N GLY A 117 -6.61 6.58 5.65
CA GLY A 117 -6.69 7.98 5.21
C GLY A 117 -6.97 8.93 6.38
N ALA A 118 -7.97 8.60 7.21
CA ALA A 118 -8.31 9.40 8.38
C ALA A 118 -7.16 9.50 9.39
N ALA A 119 -6.38 8.44 9.55
CA ALA A 119 -5.21 8.45 10.43
C ALA A 119 -4.14 9.42 9.92
N TYR A 120 -3.80 9.41 8.64
CA TYR A 120 -2.86 10.40 8.07
C TYR A 120 -3.40 11.84 8.16
N GLY A 121 -4.70 12.04 7.94
CA GLY A 121 -5.34 13.34 8.14
C GLY A 121 -5.13 13.87 9.55
N GLN A 122 -5.34 13.03 10.58
CA GLN A 122 -5.10 13.42 11.97
C GLN A 122 -3.61 13.64 12.27
N VAL A 123 -2.71 12.85 11.70
CA VAL A 123 -1.27 13.11 11.82
C VAL A 123 -0.93 14.48 11.26
N ALA A 124 -1.46 14.85 10.09
CA ALA A 124 -1.21 16.15 9.46
C ALA A 124 -1.62 17.33 10.36
N GLU A 125 -2.72 17.19 11.13
CA GLU A 125 -3.17 18.21 12.09
C GLU A 125 -2.35 18.25 13.38
N LEU A 126 -1.76 17.12 13.79
CA LEU A 126 -0.99 17.00 15.03
C LEU A 126 0.49 17.37 14.88
N VAL A 127 1.08 17.22 13.70
CA VAL A 127 2.50 17.56 13.47
C VAL A 127 2.69 19.08 13.38
N PRO A 128 3.85 19.62 13.82
CA PRO A 128 4.17 21.03 13.59
C PRO A 128 4.12 21.39 12.10
N PRO A 129 3.67 22.60 11.72
CA PRO A 129 3.67 23.05 10.34
C PRO A 129 5.07 22.93 9.72
N GLY A 130 5.20 22.22 8.60
CA GLY A 130 6.47 22.02 7.93
C GLY A 130 6.41 20.96 6.83
N GLY A 131 7.57 20.47 6.40
CA GLY A 131 7.70 19.57 5.25
C GLY A 131 6.87 18.28 5.38
N PHE A 132 6.80 17.68 6.56
CA PHE A 132 6.04 16.44 6.77
C PHE A 132 4.52 16.64 6.81
N THR A 133 4.01 17.82 7.17
CA THR A 133 2.57 18.12 7.12
C THR A 133 2.02 17.93 5.70
N GLY A 134 2.77 18.41 4.70
CA GLY A 134 2.39 18.25 3.29
C GLY A 134 2.32 16.78 2.86
N VAL A 135 3.27 15.97 3.32
CA VAL A 135 3.30 14.52 3.06
C VAL A 135 2.05 13.85 3.62
N TYR A 136 1.74 14.04 4.90
CA TYR A 136 0.58 13.37 5.52
C TYR A 136 -0.76 13.84 4.94
N ARG A 137 -0.86 15.12 4.55
CA ARG A 137 -2.04 15.63 3.85
C ARG A 137 -2.18 15.00 2.47
N GLU A 138 -1.11 14.91 1.70
CA GLU A 138 -1.15 14.25 0.39
C GLU A 138 -1.48 12.75 0.50
N LEU A 139 -0.94 12.05 1.51
CA LEU A 139 -1.27 10.64 1.80
C LEU A 139 -2.74 10.47 2.18
N CYS A 140 -3.32 11.40 2.95
CA CYS A 140 -4.74 11.42 3.27
C CYS A 140 -5.59 11.63 2.01
N ASP A 141 -5.31 12.70 1.26
CA ASP A 141 -6.12 13.13 0.11
C ASP A 141 -6.08 12.12 -1.03
N LYS A 142 -4.93 11.47 -1.25
CA LYS A 142 -4.70 10.53 -2.35
C LYS A 142 -4.73 9.08 -1.89
N PHE A 143 -5.20 8.76 -0.69
CA PHE A 143 -5.06 7.41 -0.11
C PHE A 143 -5.55 6.31 -1.05
N ARG A 144 -6.77 6.44 -1.60
CA ARG A 144 -7.34 5.45 -2.53
C ARG A 144 -6.50 5.31 -3.80
N SER A 145 -6.08 6.43 -4.40
CA SER A 145 -5.24 6.39 -5.60
C SER A 145 -3.87 5.79 -5.31
N LEU A 146 -3.30 6.00 -4.12
CA LEU A 146 -2.06 5.36 -3.68
C LEU A 146 -2.25 3.85 -3.48
N VAL A 147 -3.40 3.42 -2.97
CA VAL A 147 -3.75 1.99 -2.88
C VAL A 147 -3.77 1.34 -4.27
N GLU A 148 -4.37 2.01 -5.25
CA GLU A 148 -4.40 1.54 -6.64
C GLU A 148 -3.00 1.51 -7.27
N VAL A 149 -2.12 2.47 -6.95
CA VAL A 149 -0.71 2.45 -7.36
C VAL A 149 0.01 1.23 -6.78
N LEU A 150 -0.15 0.96 -5.48
CA LEU A 150 0.48 -0.19 -4.83
C LEU A 150 -0.11 -1.53 -5.32
N GLU A 151 -1.41 -1.58 -5.59
CA GLU A 151 -2.08 -2.75 -6.17
C GLU A 151 -1.51 -3.08 -7.56
N GLU A 152 -1.27 -2.05 -8.39
CA GLU A 152 -0.63 -2.23 -9.69
C GLU A 152 0.79 -2.82 -9.56
N ILE A 153 1.60 -2.28 -8.63
CA ILE A 153 2.95 -2.78 -8.37
C ILE A 153 2.92 -4.25 -7.97
N SER A 154 2.04 -4.60 -7.01
CA SER A 154 1.86 -5.98 -6.53
C SER A 154 1.45 -6.93 -7.67
N ALA A 155 0.45 -6.53 -8.45
CA ALA A 155 -0.08 -7.33 -9.54
C ALA A 155 0.95 -7.57 -10.65
N ARG A 156 1.68 -6.52 -11.07
CA ARG A 156 2.75 -6.65 -12.08
C ARG A 156 3.88 -7.55 -11.58
N GLY A 157 4.26 -7.44 -10.31
CA GLY A 157 5.24 -8.35 -9.69
C GLY A 157 4.79 -9.81 -9.72
N LEU A 158 3.54 -10.09 -9.37
CA LEU A 158 2.97 -11.44 -9.41
C LEU A 158 2.92 -12.01 -10.83
N VAL A 159 2.46 -11.23 -11.81
CA VAL A 159 2.41 -11.66 -13.22
C VAL A 159 3.82 -11.94 -13.74
N SER A 160 4.80 -11.10 -13.40
CA SER A 160 6.19 -11.27 -13.83
C SER A 160 6.86 -12.52 -13.22
N ALA A 161 6.36 -13.00 -12.09
CA ALA A 161 6.82 -14.24 -11.46
C ALA A 161 6.33 -15.52 -12.18
N GLY A 162 5.37 -15.41 -13.10
CA GLY A 162 4.92 -16.49 -13.98
C GLY A 162 3.43 -16.83 -13.89
N PRO A 163 2.98 -17.93 -14.54
CA PRO A 163 1.56 -18.26 -14.70
C PRO A 163 0.76 -18.38 -13.40
N ALA A 164 1.37 -18.93 -12.35
CA ALA A 164 0.73 -19.07 -11.05
C ALA A 164 0.44 -17.70 -10.39
N GLY A 165 1.33 -16.73 -10.58
CA GLY A 165 1.12 -15.37 -10.09
C GLY A 165 0.07 -14.64 -10.92
N ALA A 166 0.09 -14.80 -12.24
CA ALA A 166 -0.95 -14.26 -13.13
C ALA A 166 -2.34 -14.82 -12.78
N LEU A 167 -2.46 -16.12 -12.48
CA LEU A 167 -3.71 -16.71 -12.03
C LEU A 167 -4.23 -16.07 -10.73
N ARG A 168 -3.36 -15.78 -9.77
CA ARG A 168 -3.76 -15.07 -8.52
C ARG A 168 -4.29 -13.67 -8.79
N VAL A 169 -3.64 -12.94 -9.70
CA VAL A 169 -4.10 -11.60 -10.12
C VAL A 169 -5.46 -11.71 -10.81
N TYR A 170 -5.65 -12.71 -11.68
CA TYR A 170 -6.93 -12.99 -12.32
C TYR A 170 -8.04 -13.33 -11.32
N GLU A 171 -7.78 -14.22 -10.35
CA GLU A 171 -8.74 -14.56 -9.30
C GLU A 171 -9.13 -13.34 -8.45
N SER A 172 -8.16 -12.48 -8.15
CA SER A 172 -8.41 -11.22 -7.44
C SER A 172 -9.27 -10.28 -8.28
N TRP A 173 -8.93 -10.07 -9.57
CA TRP A 173 -9.74 -9.28 -10.49
C TRP A 173 -11.16 -9.80 -10.63
N ALA A 174 -11.34 -11.10 -10.83
CA ALA A 174 -12.67 -11.72 -10.96
C ALA A 174 -13.54 -11.53 -9.71
N ARG A 175 -12.92 -11.37 -8.53
CA ARG A 175 -13.60 -11.13 -7.26
C ARG A 175 -13.90 -9.66 -7.02
N THR A 176 -12.94 -8.78 -7.32
CA THR A 176 -13.01 -7.35 -6.95
C THR A 176 -13.57 -6.46 -8.04
N GLY A 177 -13.47 -6.89 -9.31
CA GLY A 177 -13.74 -6.06 -10.46
C GLY A 177 -12.75 -4.89 -10.61
N SER A 178 -11.56 -4.95 -10.00
CA SER A 178 -10.59 -3.85 -10.03
C SER A 178 -10.11 -3.55 -11.45
N ASP A 179 -10.35 -2.33 -11.93
CA ASP A 179 -9.84 -1.83 -13.21
C ASP A 179 -8.30 -1.85 -13.28
N THR A 180 -7.64 -1.68 -12.14
CA THR A 180 -6.18 -1.77 -12.02
C THR A 180 -5.70 -3.18 -12.36
N LEU A 181 -6.34 -4.20 -11.75
CA LEU A 181 -5.99 -5.59 -12.02
C LEU A 181 -6.34 -6.01 -13.44
N GLU A 182 -7.48 -5.54 -13.98
CA GLU A 182 -7.86 -5.77 -15.38
C GLU A 182 -6.77 -5.26 -16.33
N ARG A 183 -6.33 -4.01 -16.14
CA ARG A 183 -5.29 -3.40 -16.96
C ARG A 183 -3.98 -4.19 -16.90
N VAL A 184 -3.55 -4.63 -15.72
CA VAL A 184 -2.34 -5.44 -15.58
C VAL A 184 -2.43 -6.76 -16.34
N LEU A 185 -3.59 -7.44 -16.27
CA LEU A 185 -3.80 -8.71 -16.98
C LEU A 185 -3.86 -8.51 -18.51
N VAL A 186 -4.47 -7.42 -18.98
CA VAL A 186 -4.52 -7.06 -20.40
C VAL A 186 -3.12 -6.73 -20.92
N ASP A 187 -2.37 -5.88 -20.22
CA ASP A 187 -1.00 -5.50 -20.61
C ASP A 187 -0.07 -6.71 -20.71
N ALA A 188 -0.29 -7.72 -19.86
CA ALA A 188 0.48 -8.95 -19.85
C ALA A 188 -0.07 -10.05 -20.80
N GLY A 189 -1.14 -9.78 -21.54
CA GLY A 189 -1.70 -10.70 -22.53
C GLY A 189 -2.53 -11.87 -21.95
N TRP A 190 -2.89 -11.83 -20.68
CA TRP A 190 -3.67 -12.89 -20.02
C TRP A 190 -5.18 -12.75 -20.24
N VAL A 191 -5.67 -11.54 -20.49
CA VAL A 191 -7.08 -11.24 -20.71
C VAL A 191 -7.22 -10.38 -21.97
N PRO A 192 -8.17 -10.67 -22.88
CA PRO A 192 -8.41 -9.82 -24.03
C PRO A 192 -8.94 -8.46 -23.58
N ARG A 193 -8.44 -7.39 -24.20
CA ARG A 193 -8.98 -6.05 -24.00
C ARG A 193 -10.46 -6.07 -24.40
N LYS A 194 -11.39 -5.68 -23.52
CA LYS A 194 -12.80 -5.54 -23.88
C LYS A 194 -12.89 -4.67 -25.14
N SER A 195 -13.28 -5.28 -26.25
CA SER A 195 -13.59 -4.56 -27.48
C SER A 195 -14.77 -3.66 -27.16
N SER A 196 -14.57 -2.34 -27.18
CA SER A 196 -15.69 -1.42 -27.31
C SER A 196 -16.24 -1.60 -28.73
N LEU A 197 -17.11 -2.59 -28.92
CA LEU A 197 -17.98 -2.62 -30.08
C LEU A 197 -18.87 -1.38 -29.97
N ALA A 198 -18.52 -0.36 -30.74
CA ALA A 198 -19.40 0.75 -31.03
C ALA A 198 -20.68 0.18 -31.67
N ASN A 199 -21.83 0.47 -31.06
CA ASN A 199 -23.12 0.39 -31.74
C ASN A 199 -23.19 1.44 -32.84
#